data_AF-A0AAX2H635-F1
#
_entry.id   AF-A0AAX2H635-F1
#
_cell.length_a   1.000
_cell.length_b   1.000
_cell.length_c   1.000
_cell.angle_alpha   90.00
_cell.angle_beta   90.00
_cell.angle_gamma   90.00
#
_symmetry.space_group_name_H-M   'P 1'
#
loop_
_entity.id
_entity.type
_entity.pdbx_description
1 polymer ?
#
loop_
_entity_poly.entity_id
_entity_poly.type
_entity_poly.pdbx_seq_one_letter_code
_entity_poly.pdbx_strand_id
1 'polypeptide(L)'
;MANDPNQDSTYRLRVEALQKVIDGIPRFKYWIAQATNEQHALQQARQQQALAQQQADLAQEQARALALQEQQQQAVAHQERQARGQWLFWIGLVFAAIVAGWVWHRFIRHRCPSCKSLNVHCTGQAELDRFKGRIKVREKNSRGTNTRFMNTTFVINRYDYACDECDHTWSEKKKEELGA
;
A
#
# COMPACT_ATOMS: atom_id res chain seq x y z
N MET A 1 19.55 62.29 -32.45
CA MET A 1 18.09 62.53 -32.62
C MET A 1 17.75 62.12 -34.04
N ALA A 2 17.07 61.00 -34.24
CA ALA A 2 16.72 60.52 -35.58
C ALA A 2 15.51 61.31 -36.07
N ASN A 3 15.66 62.03 -37.20
CA ASN A 3 14.55 62.72 -37.85
C ASN A 3 13.58 61.66 -38.39
N ASP A 4 12.42 61.50 -37.75
CA ASP A 4 11.33 60.69 -38.27
C ASP A 4 10.72 61.43 -39.48
N PRO A 5 10.86 60.91 -40.70
CA PRO A 5 10.39 61.58 -41.92
C PRO A 5 8.87 61.79 -41.93
N ASN A 6 8.10 61.11 -41.07
CA ASN A 6 6.66 61.34 -40.93
C ASN A 6 6.29 62.62 -40.16
N GLN A 7 7.25 63.30 -39.53
CA GLN A 7 7.00 64.58 -38.84
C GLN A 7 7.15 65.80 -39.78
N ASP A 8 7.68 65.61 -40.98
CA ASP A 8 7.80 66.65 -42.00
C ASP A 8 6.46 66.85 -42.73
N SER A 9 5.83 67.99 -42.49
CA SER A 9 4.57 68.40 -43.14
C SER A 9 4.61 68.34 -44.68
N THR A 10 5.77 68.61 -45.29
CA THR A 10 5.90 68.56 -46.75
C THR A 10 5.99 67.13 -47.28
N TYR A 11 6.60 66.22 -46.52
CA TYR A 11 6.65 64.81 -46.85
C TYR A 11 5.25 64.19 -46.78
N ARG A 12 4.49 64.46 -45.70
CA ARG A 12 3.10 63.96 -45.56
C ARG A 12 2.19 64.45 -46.68
N LEU A 13 2.24 65.73 -47.03
CA LEU A 13 1.43 66.30 -48.12
C LEU A 13 1.75 65.67 -49.48
N ARG A 14 3.04 65.39 -49.78
CA ARG A 14 3.43 64.67 -51.00
C ARG A 14 2.95 63.23 -51.00
N VAL A 15 3.07 62.53 -49.86
CA VAL A 15 2.61 61.14 -49.72
C VAL A 15 1.10 61.05 -49.89
N GLU A 16 0.34 61.95 -49.25
CA GLU A 16 -1.13 62.01 -49.40
C GLU A 16 -1.55 62.35 -50.84
N ALA A 17 -0.84 63.27 -51.51
CA ALA A 17 -1.11 63.61 -52.90
C ALA A 17 -0.81 62.43 -53.85
N LEU A 18 0.31 61.72 -53.64
CA LEU A 18 0.65 60.52 -54.39
C LEU A 18 -0.36 59.39 -54.14
N GLN A 19 -0.79 59.20 -52.89
CA GLN A 19 -1.81 58.21 -52.53
C GLN A 19 -3.13 58.48 -53.26
N LYS A 20 -3.58 59.74 -53.32
CA LYS A 20 -4.79 60.13 -54.08
C LYS A 20 -4.69 59.85 -55.57
N VAL A 21 -3.51 60.00 -56.18
CA VAL A 21 -3.27 59.69 -57.60
C VAL A 21 -3.27 58.17 -57.83
N ILE A 22 -2.64 57.41 -56.95
CA ILE A 22 -2.62 55.94 -56.98
C ILE A 22 -4.05 55.38 -56.81
N ASP A 23 -4.83 55.97 -55.91
CA ASP A 23 -6.24 55.65 -55.67
C ASP A 23 -7.16 56.08 -56.84
N GLY A 24 -6.66 56.85 -57.81
CA GLY A 24 -7.40 57.22 -59.03
C GLY A 24 -7.32 56.18 -60.16
N ILE A 25 -6.43 55.19 -60.06
CA ILE A 25 -6.14 54.24 -61.14
C ILE A 25 -6.90 52.92 -60.89
N PRO A 26 -7.95 52.57 -61.69
CA PRO A 26 -8.83 51.42 -61.41
C PRO A 26 -8.11 50.07 -61.33
N ARG A 27 -7.10 49.88 -62.17
CA ARG A 27 -6.29 48.65 -62.22
C ARG A 27 -5.45 48.45 -60.95
N PHE A 28 -5.01 49.54 -60.32
CA PHE A 28 -4.19 49.49 -59.12
C PHE A 28 -5.03 49.10 -57.89
N LYS A 29 -6.28 49.58 -57.80
CA LYS A 29 -7.22 49.14 -56.76
C LYS A 29 -7.50 47.64 -56.81
N TYR A 30 -7.69 47.09 -58.02
CA TYR A 30 -7.94 45.66 -58.20
C TYR A 30 -6.74 44.83 -57.72
N TRP A 31 -5.51 45.25 -58.07
CA TRP A 31 -4.29 44.58 -57.63
C TRP A 31 -4.10 44.64 -56.11
N ILE A 32 -4.35 45.79 -55.47
CA ILE A 32 -4.28 45.93 -54.02
C ILE A 32 -5.32 45.04 -53.35
N ALA A 33 -6.57 45.04 -53.83
CA ALA A 33 -7.66 44.22 -53.29
C ALA A 33 -7.39 42.72 -53.46
N GLN A 34 -6.80 42.31 -54.58
CA GLN A 34 -6.40 40.92 -54.79
C GLN A 34 -5.28 40.51 -53.82
N ALA A 35 -4.24 41.34 -53.67
CA ALA A 35 -3.14 41.06 -52.76
C ALA A 35 -3.59 41.01 -51.29
N THR A 36 -4.51 41.89 -50.85
CA THR A 36 -5.07 41.82 -49.49
C THR A 36 -5.94 40.58 -49.30
N ASN A 37 -6.76 40.20 -50.28
CA ASN A 37 -7.56 38.96 -50.20
C ASN A 37 -6.68 37.71 -50.09
N GLU A 38 -5.59 37.63 -50.86
CA GLU A 38 -4.62 36.53 -50.78
C GLU A 38 -3.92 36.49 -49.41
N GLN A 39 -3.53 37.65 -48.87
CA GLN A 39 -2.96 37.73 -47.53
C GLN A 39 -3.96 37.32 -46.44
N HIS A 40 -5.23 37.75 -46.55
CA HIS A 40 -6.27 37.34 -45.62
C HIS A 40 -6.55 35.83 -45.70
N ALA A 41 -6.58 35.25 -46.90
CA ALA A 41 -6.74 33.81 -47.09
C ALA A 41 -5.58 33.01 -46.48
N LEU A 42 -4.33 33.46 -46.68
CA LEU A 42 -3.16 32.84 -46.06
C LEU A 42 -3.18 32.98 -44.53
N GLN A 43 -3.61 34.12 -44.02
CA GLN A 43 -3.69 34.35 -42.58
C GLN A 43 -4.80 33.51 -41.93
N GLN A 44 -5.94 33.35 -42.60
CA GLN A 44 -7.01 32.44 -42.18
C GLN A 44 -6.55 30.98 -42.21
N ALA A 45 -5.84 30.56 -43.26
CA ALA A 45 -5.28 29.20 -43.33
C ALA A 45 -4.28 28.94 -42.20
N ARG A 46 -3.40 29.90 -41.88
CA ARG A 46 -2.47 29.81 -40.75
C ARG A 46 -3.19 29.76 -39.41
N GLN A 47 -4.24 30.55 -39.23
CA GLN A 47 -5.06 30.50 -38.01
C GLN A 47 -5.75 29.14 -37.85
N GLN A 48 -6.32 28.59 -38.92
CA GLN A 48 -6.94 27.26 -38.89
C GLN A 48 -5.91 26.16 -38.60
N GLN A 49 -4.73 26.24 -39.20
CA GLN A 49 -3.64 25.29 -38.92
C GLN A 49 -3.16 25.40 -37.47
N ALA A 50 -3.03 26.60 -36.92
CA ALA A 50 -2.64 26.80 -35.52
C ALA A 50 -3.70 26.26 -34.54
N LEU A 51 -5.00 26.46 -34.84
CA LEU A 51 -6.09 25.89 -34.05
C LEU A 51 -6.11 24.36 -34.13
N ALA A 52 -5.91 23.79 -35.31
CA ALA A 52 -5.84 22.34 -35.50
C ALA A 52 -4.64 21.73 -34.75
N GLN A 53 -3.49 22.40 -34.76
CA GLN A 53 -2.31 22.00 -33.98
C GLN A 53 -2.60 22.04 -32.48
N GLN A 54 -3.19 23.13 -31.97
CA GLN A 54 -3.56 23.22 -30.56
C GLN A 54 -4.54 22.13 -30.14
N GLN A 55 -5.55 21.83 -30.97
CA GLN A 55 -6.49 20.75 -30.69
C GLN A 55 -5.82 19.38 -30.69
N ALA A 56 -4.89 19.13 -31.62
CA ALA A 56 -4.12 17.90 -31.67
C ALA A 56 -3.21 17.73 -30.45
N ASP A 57 -2.54 18.80 -30.02
CA ASP A 57 -1.67 18.80 -28.84
C ASP A 57 -2.48 18.52 -27.57
N LEU A 58 -3.62 19.19 -27.39
CA LEU A 58 -4.53 18.96 -26.26
C LEU A 58 -5.07 17.52 -26.25
N ALA A 59 -5.45 16.98 -27.40
CA ALA A 59 -5.90 15.60 -27.51
C ALA A 59 -4.77 14.61 -27.15
N GLN A 60 -3.54 14.91 -27.54
CA GLN A 60 -2.38 14.09 -27.21
C GLN A 60 -2.03 14.15 -25.72
N GLU A 61 -2.10 15.34 -25.10
CA GLU A 61 -1.92 15.50 -23.66
C GLU A 61 -2.99 14.75 -22.86
N GLN A 62 -4.26 14.86 -23.27
CA GLN A 62 -5.36 14.11 -22.66
C GLN A 62 -5.15 12.60 -22.78
N ALA A 63 -4.75 12.11 -23.96
CA ALA A 63 -4.46 10.69 -24.15
C ALA A 63 -3.30 10.20 -23.26
N ARG A 64 -2.23 11.00 -23.11
CA ARG A 64 -1.12 10.68 -22.21
C ARG A 64 -1.56 10.66 -20.74
N ALA A 65 -2.39 11.63 -20.32
CA ALA A 65 -2.90 11.70 -18.96
C ALA A 65 -3.80 10.49 -18.63
N LEU A 66 -4.68 10.10 -19.55
CA LEU A 66 -5.53 8.92 -19.41
C LEU A 66 -4.69 7.64 -19.34
N ALA A 67 -3.71 7.47 -20.23
CA ALA A 67 -2.84 6.29 -20.23
C ALA A 67 -2.04 6.17 -18.91
N LEU A 68 -1.54 7.30 -18.37
CA LEU A 68 -0.87 7.31 -17.07
C LEU A 68 -1.84 6.95 -15.93
N GLN A 69 -3.07 7.47 -15.97
CA GLN A 69 -4.09 7.16 -14.98
C GLN A 69 -4.47 5.68 -15.00
N GLU A 70 -4.65 5.08 -16.18
CA GLU A 70 -4.92 3.65 -16.34
C GLU A 70 -3.75 2.80 -15.82
N GLN A 71 -2.51 3.19 -16.13
CA GLN A 71 -1.32 2.48 -15.65
C GLN A 71 -1.22 2.53 -14.11
N GLN A 72 -1.52 3.68 -13.50
CA GLN A 72 -1.59 3.81 -12.05
C GLN A 72 -2.70 2.95 -11.44
N GLN A 73 -3.90 2.96 -12.03
CA GLN A 73 -5.01 2.13 -11.56
C GLN A 73 -4.68 0.64 -11.63
N GLN A 74 -4.05 0.19 -12.72
CA GLN A 74 -3.61 -1.20 -12.86
C GLN A 74 -2.54 -1.56 -11.81
N ALA A 75 -1.55 -0.69 -11.59
CA ALA A 75 -0.52 -0.92 -10.58
C ALA A 75 -1.10 -1.04 -9.16
N VAL A 76 -2.04 -0.15 -8.80
CA VAL A 76 -2.74 -0.20 -7.51
C VAL A 76 -3.58 -1.47 -7.39
N ALA A 77 -4.34 -1.83 -8.43
CA ALA A 77 -5.17 -3.05 -8.41
C ALA A 77 -4.33 -4.33 -8.26
N HIS A 78 -3.15 -4.40 -8.91
CA HIS A 78 -2.20 -5.50 -8.72
C HIS A 78 -1.66 -5.54 -7.30
N GLN A 79 -1.28 -4.39 -6.74
CA GLN A 79 -0.79 -4.28 -5.37
C GLN A 79 -1.84 -4.72 -4.35
N GLU A 80 -3.10 -4.30 -4.51
CA GLU A 80 -4.20 -4.70 -3.62
C GLU A 80 -4.45 -6.21 -3.68
N ARG A 81 -4.44 -6.81 -4.86
CA ARG A 81 -4.62 -8.27 -5.01
C ARG A 81 -3.48 -9.05 -4.34
N GLN A 82 -2.24 -8.58 -4.51
CA GLN A 82 -1.07 -9.20 -3.87
C GLN A 82 -1.12 -9.05 -2.36
N ALA A 83 -1.42 -7.85 -1.85
CA ALA A 83 -1.50 -7.59 -0.41
C ALA A 83 -2.62 -8.41 0.26
N ARG A 84 -3.81 -8.49 -0.36
CA ARG A 84 -4.92 -9.32 0.14
C ARG A 84 -4.55 -10.82 0.12
N GLY A 85 -3.94 -11.30 -0.96
CA GLY A 85 -3.52 -12.69 -1.07
C GLY A 85 -2.42 -13.07 -0.07
N GLN A 86 -1.43 -12.19 0.09
CA GLN A 86 -0.33 -12.39 1.03
C GLN A 86 -0.81 -12.41 2.49
N TRP A 87 -1.74 -11.51 2.85
CA TRP A 87 -2.34 -11.49 4.18
C TRP A 87 -3.14 -12.77 4.47
N LEU A 88 -3.97 -13.23 3.52
CA LEU A 88 -4.74 -14.47 3.66
C LEU A 88 -3.82 -15.69 3.81
N PHE A 89 -2.70 -15.73 3.08
CA PHE A 89 -1.69 -16.78 3.23
C PHE A 89 -1.10 -16.80 4.64
N TRP A 90 -0.73 -15.65 5.20
CA TRP A 90 -0.22 -15.55 6.57
C TRP A 90 -1.25 -15.97 7.62
N ILE A 91 -2.51 -15.56 7.48
CA ILE A 91 -3.60 -16.02 8.35
C ILE A 91 -3.72 -17.55 8.28
N GLY A 92 -3.71 -18.11 7.07
CA GLY A 92 -3.78 -19.56 6.86
C GLY A 92 -2.64 -20.30 7.55
N LEU A 93 -1.42 -19.77 7.46
CA LEU A 93 -0.24 -20.34 8.12
C LEU A 93 -0.35 -20.32 9.65
N VAL A 94 -0.76 -19.19 10.22
CA VAL A 94 -0.95 -19.07 11.68
C VAL A 94 -2.04 -20.02 12.17
N PHE A 95 -3.15 -20.11 11.46
CA PHE A 95 -4.23 -21.04 11.81
C PHE A 95 -3.77 -22.50 11.75
N ALA A 96 -3.04 -22.89 10.69
CA ALA A 96 -2.48 -24.22 10.57
C ALA A 96 -1.53 -24.57 11.72
N ALA A 97 -0.69 -23.63 12.16
CA ALA A 97 0.21 -23.84 13.29
C ALA A 97 -0.54 -24.06 14.62
N ILE A 98 -1.62 -23.30 14.87
CA ILE A 98 -2.47 -23.48 16.05
C ILE A 98 -3.13 -24.85 16.05
N VAL A 99 -3.72 -25.26 14.91
CA VAL A 99 -4.35 -26.57 14.77
C VAL A 99 -3.33 -27.69 14.96
N ALA A 100 -2.15 -27.58 14.36
CA ALA A 100 -1.07 -28.55 14.54
C ALA A 100 -0.63 -28.66 16.00
N GLY A 101 -0.48 -27.54 16.71
CA GLY A 101 -0.15 -27.52 18.14
C GLY A 101 -1.23 -28.17 19.00
N TRP A 102 -2.50 -27.92 18.70
CA TRP A 102 -3.62 -28.55 19.40
C TRP A 102 -3.67 -30.06 19.17
N VAL A 103 -3.51 -30.50 17.90
CA VAL A 103 -3.42 -31.92 17.55
C VAL A 103 -2.24 -32.58 18.27
N TRP A 104 -1.06 -31.96 18.26
CA TRP A 104 0.11 -32.49 18.98
C TRP A 104 -0.18 -32.67 20.47
N HIS A 105 -0.74 -31.66 21.13
CA HIS A 105 -1.07 -31.73 22.55
C HIS A 105 -2.11 -32.82 22.83
N ARG A 106 -3.16 -32.92 22.03
CA ARG A 106 -4.26 -33.89 22.23
C ARG A 106 -3.87 -35.33 21.90
N PHE A 107 -3.04 -35.54 20.89
CA PHE A 107 -2.72 -36.87 20.35
C PHE A 107 -1.33 -37.40 20.72
N ILE A 108 -0.41 -36.58 21.22
CA ILE A 108 0.95 -37.04 21.55
C ILE A 108 1.26 -36.84 23.03
N ARG A 109 0.81 -35.75 23.64
CA ARG A 109 1.12 -35.49 25.06
C ARG A 109 0.27 -36.29 26.05
N HIS A 110 -0.99 -36.55 25.74
CA HIS A 110 -1.97 -37.19 26.65
C HIS A 110 -2.34 -38.62 26.24
N ARG A 111 -1.44 -39.32 25.54
CA ARG A 111 -1.68 -40.71 25.10
C ARG A 111 -0.57 -41.61 25.58
N CYS A 112 -0.89 -42.90 25.68
CA CYS A 112 0.12 -43.92 25.95
C CYS A 112 1.22 -43.86 24.86
N PRO A 113 2.51 -43.76 25.21
CA PRO A 113 3.60 -43.69 24.24
C PRO A 113 3.78 -44.99 23.44
N SER A 114 3.24 -46.11 23.93
CA SER A 114 3.30 -47.42 23.25
C SER A 114 2.13 -47.64 22.28
N CYS A 115 0.88 -47.65 22.77
CA CYS A 115 -0.30 -47.98 21.95
C CYS A 115 -1.14 -46.78 21.50
N LYS A 116 -0.81 -45.56 21.95
CA LYS A 116 -1.56 -44.32 21.67
C LYS A 116 -3.02 -44.33 22.16
N SER A 117 -3.35 -45.16 23.15
CA SER A 117 -4.66 -45.13 23.83
C SER A 117 -4.83 -43.85 24.66
N LEU A 118 -6.08 -43.50 24.93
CA LEU A 118 -6.47 -42.40 25.83
C LEU A 118 -6.82 -42.91 27.25
N ASN A 119 -6.93 -44.22 27.42
CA ASN A 119 -7.27 -44.87 28.69
C ASN A 119 -5.99 -45.05 29.51
N VAL A 120 -5.71 -44.05 30.33
CA VAL A 120 -4.53 -43.97 31.18
C VAL A 120 -4.97 -43.62 32.59
N HIS A 121 -4.48 -44.38 33.57
CA HIS A 121 -4.67 -44.06 34.97
C HIS A 121 -3.33 -43.75 35.66
N CYS A 122 -3.39 -42.95 36.71
CA CYS A 122 -2.25 -42.66 37.57
C CYS A 122 -2.09 -43.80 38.58
N THR A 123 -0.95 -44.48 38.57
CA THR A 123 -0.65 -45.59 39.49
C THR A 123 0.03 -45.12 40.76
N GLY A 124 0.72 -43.98 40.72
CA GLY A 124 1.46 -43.48 41.87
C GLY A 124 1.91 -42.04 41.70
N GLN A 125 2.12 -41.40 42.84
CA GLN A 125 2.72 -40.07 42.95
C GLN A 125 3.84 -40.12 43.98
N ALA A 126 5.02 -39.65 43.59
CA ALA A 126 6.17 -39.53 44.46
C ALA A 126 6.74 -38.12 44.39
N GLU A 127 6.85 -37.46 45.56
CA GLU A 127 7.59 -36.20 45.70
C GLU A 127 9.09 -36.51 45.55
N LEU A 128 9.74 -35.93 44.53
CA LEU A 128 11.16 -36.15 44.26
C LEU A 128 12.04 -35.15 45.00
N ASP A 129 11.66 -33.87 44.94
CA ASP A 129 12.47 -32.78 45.46
C ASP A 129 11.60 -31.59 45.84
N ARG A 130 12.05 -30.87 46.87
CA ARG A 130 11.38 -29.70 47.42
C ARG A 130 12.40 -28.58 47.59
N PHE A 131 12.20 -27.48 46.90
CA PHE A 131 13.12 -26.34 46.94
C PHE A 131 12.39 -25.01 47.08
N LYS A 132 13.05 -24.04 47.70
CA LYS A 132 12.55 -22.66 47.82
C LYS A 132 12.93 -21.88 46.58
N GLY A 133 11.96 -21.22 45.96
CA GLY A 133 12.16 -20.30 44.85
C GLY A 133 11.47 -18.96 45.09
N ARG A 134 11.65 -18.03 44.14
CA ARG A 134 10.95 -16.73 44.16
C ARG A 134 9.98 -16.67 42.99
N ILE A 135 8.75 -16.29 43.26
CA ILE A 135 7.74 -16.01 42.24
C ILE A 135 7.48 -14.51 42.18
N LYS A 136 7.32 -13.98 40.97
CA LYS A 136 6.93 -12.59 40.74
C LYS A 136 5.40 -12.52 40.71
N VAL A 137 4.82 -11.97 41.77
CA VAL A 137 3.37 -11.78 41.86
C VAL A 137 3.04 -10.36 41.42
N ARG A 138 2.05 -10.21 40.55
CA ARG A 138 1.54 -8.91 40.13
C ARG A 138 0.18 -8.68 40.77
N GLU A 139 0.11 -7.69 41.64
CA GLU A 139 -1.10 -7.34 42.38
C GLU A 139 -1.69 -6.07 41.81
N LYS A 140 -2.99 -6.11 41.53
CA LYS A 140 -3.74 -4.96 41.05
C LYS A 140 -4.57 -4.42 42.21
N ASN A 141 -4.20 -3.24 42.70
CA ASN A 141 -4.92 -2.53 43.74
C ASN A 141 -5.57 -1.27 43.17
N SER A 142 -6.44 -0.61 43.95
CA SER A 142 -7.11 0.64 43.56
C SER A 142 -6.15 1.79 43.25
N ARG A 143 -4.90 1.72 43.73
CA ARG A 143 -3.83 2.71 43.53
C ARG A 143 -2.88 2.38 42.37
N GLY A 144 -3.10 1.28 41.66
CA GLY A 144 -2.26 0.86 40.53
C GLY A 144 -1.80 -0.60 40.62
N THR A 145 -0.87 -0.97 39.74
CA THR A 145 -0.32 -2.34 39.66
C THR A 145 1.05 -2.38 40.32
N ASN A 146 1.22 -3.21 41.35
CA ASN A 146 2.49 -3.42 42.03
C ASN A 146 3.01 -4.84 41.72
N THR A 147 4.32 -4.99 41.53
CA THR A 147 4.98 -6.29 41.38
C THR A 147 5.88 -6.56 42.57
N ARG A 148 5.61 -7.63 43.31
CA ARG A 148 6.45 -8.09 44.43
C ARG A 148 7.02 -9.47 44.16
N PHE A 149 8.23 -9.72 44.65
CA PHE A 149 8.82 -11.05 44.66
C PHE A 149 8.49 -11.72 45.98
N MET A 150 7.77 -12.84 45.93
CA MET A 150 7.44 -13.65 47.10
C MET A 150 8.25 -14.94 47.09
N ASN A 151 8.73 -15.36 48.26
CA ASN A 151 9.32 -16.68 48.42
C ASN A 151 8.19 -17.71 48.38
N THR A 152 8.28 -18.68 47.46
CA THR A 152 7.35 -19.81 47.37
C THR A 152 8.15 -21.12 47.42
N THR A 153 7.50 -22.19 47.84
CA THR A 153 8.11 -23.51 47.84
C THR A 153 7.61 -24.27 46.63
N PHE A 154 8.52 -24.75 45.80
CA PHE A 154 8.19 -25.60 44.66
C PHE A 154 8.46 -27.05 45.01
N VAL A 155 7.59 -27.94 44.54
CA VAL A 155 7.79 -29.38 44.61
C VAL A 155 7.87 -29.95 43.21
N ILE A 156 8.81 -30.86 43.00
CA ILE A 156 8.87 -31.67 41.80
C ILE A 156 8.20 -33.01 42.12
N ASN A 157 6.99 -33.19 41.62
CA ASN A 157 6.25 -34.43 41.74
C ASN A 157 6.52 -35.30 40.51
N ARG A 158 6.86 -36.57 40.75
CA ARG A 158 6.84 -37.62 39.74
C ARG A 158 5.47 -38.27 39.77
N TYR A 159 4.80 -38.26 38.63
CA TYR A 159 3.57 -38.99 38.41
C TYR A 159 3.88 -40.21 37.56
N ASP A 160 3.54 -41.39 38.08
CA ASP A 160 3.66 -42.66 37.37
C ASP A 160 2.28 -43.01 36.77
N TYR A 161 2.28 -43.29 35.48
CA TYR A 161 1.07 -43.60 34.70
C TYR A 161 1.17 -45.02 34.15
N ALA A 162 0.02 -45.67 34.02
CA ALA A 162 -0.13 -46.94 33.32
C ALA A 162 -1.26 -46.85 32.30
N CYS A 163 -1.06 -47.52 31.17
CA CYS A 163 -2.06 -47.67 30.12
C CYS A 163 -2.97 -48.87 30.39
N ASP A 164 -4.28 -48.69 30.35
CA ASP A 164 -5.25 -49.78 30.57
C ASP A 164 -5.34 -50.78 29.41
N GLU A 165 -4.86 -50.41 28.22
CA GLU A 165 -4.96 -51.23 27.02
C GLU A 165 -3.71 -52.08 26.73
N CYS A 166 -2.54 -51.64 27.16
CA CYS A 166 -1.28 -52.34 26.86
C CYS A 166 -0.32 -52.47 28.05
N ASP A 167 -0.77 -52.09 29.25
CA ASP A 167 0.00 -52.14 30.51
C ASP A 167 1.35 -51.42 30.48
N HIS A 168 1.59 -50.58 29.48
CA HIS A 168 2.82 -49.81 29.39
C HIS A 168 2.84 -48.73 30.46
N THR A 169 3.94 -48.66 31.21
CA THR A 169 4.13 -47.70 32.31
C THR A 169 5.16 -46.63 31.92
N TRP A 170 4.88 -45.38 32.31
CA TRP A 170 5.81 -44.27 32.13
C TRP A 170 5.68 -43.26 33.27
N SER A 171 6.64 -42.35 33.37
CA SER A 171 6.67 -41.35 34.43
C SER A 171 6.90 -39.94 33.89
N GLU A 172 6.16 -38.96 34.40
CA GLU A 172 6.33 -37.53 34.07
C GLU A 172 6.70 -36.76 35.34
N LYS A 173 7.66 -35.84 35.24
CA LYS A 173 8.01 -34.92 36.32
C LYS A 173 7.29 -33.60 36.10
N LYS A 174 6.51 -33.15 37.08
CA LYS A 174 5.83 -31.85 37.07
C LYS A 174 6.32 -31.01 38.24
N LYS A 175 6.57 -29.74 37.98
CA LYS A 175 6.90 -28.74 38.99
C LYS A 175 5.61 -28.03 39.39
N GLU A 176 5.25 -28.16 40.66
CA GLU A 176 4.03 -27.59 41.25
C GLU A 176 4.39 -26.66 42.40
N GLU A 177 3.51 -25.71 42.69
CA GLU A 177 3.63 -24.81 43.83
C GLU A 177 3.01 -25.48 45.06
N LEU A 178 3.76 -25.54 46.15
CA LEU A 178 3.27 -26.15 47.38
C LEU A 178 2.34 -25.18 48.11
N GLY A 179 1.03 -25.48 48.06
CA GLY A 179 -0.01 -24.72 48.79
C GLY A 179 -0.89 -23.81 47.92
N ALA A 180 -1.03 -24.10 46.63
CA ALA A 180 -2.03 -23.49 45.75
C ALA A 180 -3.30 -24.34 45.68
#